data_AF-A0A818NUH0-F1
#
_entry.id   AF-A0A818NUH0-F1
#
_cell.length_a   1.000
_cell.length_b   1.000
_cell.length_c   1.000
_cell.angle_alpha   90.00
_cell.angle_beta   90.00
_cell.angle_gamma   90.00
#
_symmetry.space_group_name_H-M   'P 1'
#
loop_
_entity.id
_entity.type
_entity.pdbx_description
1 polymer ?
#
loop_
_entity_poly.entity_id
_entity_poly.type
_entity_poly.pdbx_seq_one_letter_code
_entity_poly.pdbx_strand_id
1 'polypeptide(L)'
;MACSSREPNLVILKGIRPLLSWDRDFLINEDKIRDRTCSSIHRNTSSYHMSISKPEIRELETFIPVTPTVFIYNKDSVVENSYASIEDIPAIKNDECLWIDVIGVQNEVLLSSISRRFKIHPLVIADIATNDQRTKLDVFEDALFLIIKLINSNRDTQQISIEQISFYMKENILITFQEKSSDIFDSIK
;
A
#
# COMPACT_ATOMS: atom_id res chain seq x y z
N MET A 1 -14.16 50.63 -11.44
CA MET A 1 -13.67 49.79 -10.32
C MET A 1 -14.48 48.51 -10.32
N ALA A 2 -13.88 47.44 -10.85
CA ALA A 2 -14.48 46.12 -10.90
C ALA A 2 -14.20 45.41 -9.57
N CYS A 3 -15.21 44.78 -8.99
CA CYS A 3 -15.00 43.70 -8.04
C CYS A 3 -15.84 42.49 -8.47
N SER A 4 -15.10 41.42 -8.69
CA SER A 4 -15.49 40.10 -9.15
C SER A 4 -16.14 39.29 -8.03
N SER A 5 -17.20 38.56 -8.36
CA SER A 5 -17.33 37.14 -7.98
C SER A 5 -18.39 36.47 -8.84
N ARG A 6 -17.95 35.63 -9.79
CA ARG A 6 -18.81 34.67 -10.48
C ARG A 6 -18.71 33.34 -9.74
N GLU A 7 -19.86 32.80 -9.39
CA GLU A 7 -20.05 31.46 -8.82
C GLU A 7 -19.65 30.36 -9.82
N PRO A 8 -19.12 29.21 -9.37
CA PRO A 8 -18.97 28.05 -10.23
C PRO A 8 -20.28 27.25 -10.33
N ASN A 9 -20.67 26.96 -11.57
CA ASN A 9 -21.79 26.10 -11.95
C ASN A 9 -21.64 24.66 -11.41
N LEU A 10 -22.65 24.18 -10.68
CA LEU A 10 -22.89 22.75 -10.44
C LEU A 10 -23.57 22.15 -11.67
N VAL A 11 -22.95 21.13 -12.29
CA VAL A 11 -23.67 20.21 -13.19
C VAL A 11 -24.04 18.97 -12.39
N ILE A 12 -25.35 18.78 -12.17
CA ILE A 12 -25.93 17.58 -11.59
C ILE A 12 -26.23 16.59 -12.73
N LEU A 13 -25.54 15.44 -12.75
CA LEU A 13 -26.07 14.25 -13.43
C LEU A 13 -26.72 13.35 -12.38
N LYS A 14 -28.03 13.15 -12.59
CA LYS A 14 -28.93 12.29 -11.80
C LYS A 14 -28.76 10.82 -12.20
N GLY A 15 -28.89 9.95 -11.19
CA GLY A 15 -29.19 8.51 -11.32
C GLY A 15 -27.93 7.65 -11.16
N ILE A 16 -27.79 6.74 -10.19
CA ILE A 16 -28.75 5.89 -9.47
C ILE A 16 -28.24 5.66 -8.02
N ARG A 17 -29.12 5.72 -7.02
CA ARG A 17 -28.88 5.41 -5.59
C ARG A 17 -29.56 4.05 -5.25
N PRO A 18 -29.38 3.45 -4.05
CA PRO A 18 -28.15 3.19 -3.29
C PRO A 18 -28.17 1.78 -2.63
N LEU A 19 -27.07 1.32 -2.04
CA LEU A 19 -27.13 0.42 -0.87
C LEU A 19 -25.87 0.58 -0.02
N LEU A 20 -26.13 0.82 1.27
CA LEU A 20 -25.23 0.86 2.43
C LEU A 20 -24.43 2.15 2.64
N SER A 21 -25.06 2.94 3.51
CA SER A 21 -24.71 4.17 4.20
C SER A 21 -23.62 4.01 5.24
N TRP A 22 -22.58 4.85 5.19
CA TRP A 22 -21.89 5.36 6.38
C TRP A 22 -21.64 6.86 6.17
N ASP A 23 -22.27 7.66 7.02
CA ASP A 23 -22.18 9.12 7.05
C ASP A 23 -20.74 9.57 7.28
N ARG A 24 -20.24 10.40 6.36
CA ARG A 24 -19.16 11.35 6.64
C ARG A 24 -19.83 12.64 7.08
N ASP A 25 -19.73 12.95 8.37
CA ASP A 25 -19.81 14.32 8.88
C ASP A 25 -19.03 14.40 10.19
N PHE A 26 -17.73 14.70 10.09
CA PHE A 26 -16.99 15.38 11.14
C PHE A 26 -15.86 16.19 10.50
N LEU A 27 -16.23 17.32 9.90
CA LEU A 27 -15.32 18.44 9.69
C LEU A 27 -15.26 19.22 11.00
N ILE A 28 -14.16 19.10 11.73
CA ILE A 28 -13.85 19.99 12.85
C ILE A 28 -13.47 21.34 12.24
N ASN A 29 -14.31 22.34 12.47
CA ASN A 29 -13.93 23.74 12.30
C ASN A 29 -14.06 24.40 13.68
N GLU A 30 -12.94 24.54 14.36
CA GLU A 30 -12.84 25.37 15.57
C GLU A 30 -12.92 26.83 15.13
N ASP A 31 -14.14 27.36 14.98
CA ASP A 31 -14.43 28.79 15.09
C ASP A 31 -15.92 29.06 14.85
N LYS A 32 -16.62 29.39 15.93
CA LYS A 32 -17.99 29.95 16.06
C LYS A 32 -18.97 29.05 16.84
N ILE A 33 -18.80 29.04 18.16
CA ILE A 33 -19.94 28.93 19.07
C ILE A 33 -19.96 30.22 19.90
N ARG A 34 -20.67 31.23 19.39
CA ARG A 34 -21.17 32.32 20.21
C ARG A 34 -22.55 32.74 19.71
N ASP A 35 -23.45 32.76 20.68
CA ASP A 35 -24.67 33.54 20.76
C ASP A 35 -25.98 33.01 20.17
N ARG A 36 -26.91 32.81 21.13
CA ARG A 36 -28.38 32.97 21.09
C ARG A 36 -29.14 31.78 20.52
N THR A 37 -30.20 31.24 21.13
CA THR A 37 -31.03 31.53 22.31
C THR A 37 -32.03 30.37 22.34
N CYS A 38 -32.36 29.75 23.48
CA CYS A 38 -33.75 29.54 23.91
C CYS A 38 -33.83 28.81 25.26
N SER A 39 -34.59 29.43 26.13
CA SER A 39 -35.19 29.01 27.38
C SER A 39 -35.81 27.60 27.43
N SER A 40 -35.61 26.95 28.59
CA SER A 40 -36.59 26.13 29.30
C SER A 40 -37.02 24.78 28.70
N ILE A 41 -36.25 23.71 28.92
CA ILE A 41 -36.83 22.35 29.07
C ILE A 41 -36.13 21.63 30.22
N HIS A 42 -36.82 21.54 31.36
CA HIS A 42 -36.59 20.52 32.39
C HIS A 42 -37.07 19.17 31.86
N ARG A 43 -36.25 18.11 31.97
CA ARG A 43 -36.71 16.74 32.23
C ARG A 43 -35.53 15.81 32.54
N ASN A 44 -35.60 15.22 33.74
CA ASN A 44 -34.98 13.98 34.24
C ASN A 44 -33.94 13.28 33.34
N THR A 45 -32.69 13.22 33.79
CA THR A 45 -31.73 12.21 33.36
C THR A 45 -31.56 11.14 34.44
N SER A 46 -32.16 9.98 34.19
CA SER A 46 -31.79 8.73 34.86
C SER A 46 -30.36 8.38 34.44
N SER A 47 -29.49 8.09 35.40
CA SER A 47 -28.07 7.78 35.16
C SER A 47 -27.92 6.43 34.47
N TYR A 48 -27.69 6.44 33.16
CA TYR A 48 -27.09 5.29 32.47
C TYR A 48 -25.58 5.50 32.45
N HIS A 49 -24.88 4.82 33.35
CA HIS A 49 -23.42 4.76 33.34
C HIS A 49 -23.01 3.71 32.30
N MET A 50 -22.99 4.09 31.02
CA MET A 50 -22.44 3.25 29.97
C MET A 50 -20.93 3.42 29.98
N SER A 51 -20.22 2.43 30.52
CA SER A 51 -18.76 2.36 30.48
C SER A 51 -18.33 2.15 29.03
N ILE A 52 -18.03 3.25 28.33
CA ILE A 52 -17.36 3.21 27.04
C ILE A 52 -15.92 2.81 27.31
N SER A 53 -15.58 1.54 27.02
CA SER A 53 -14.21 1.07 26.99
C SER A 53 -13.40 1.90 26.00
N LYS A 54 -12.31 2.47 26.48
CA LYS A 54 -11.35 3.26 25.70
C LYS A 54 -10.97 2.48 24.43
N PRO A 55 -11.11 3.02 23.22
CA PRO A 55 -10.64 2.34 22.02
C PRO A 55 -9.12 2.17 22.13
N GLU A 56 -8.65 0.94 21.99
CA GLU A 56 -7.23 0.62 21.81
C GLU A 56 -6.80 1.28 20.50
N ILE A 57 -6.17 2.46 20.61
CA ILE A 57 -5.47 3.07 19.50
C ILE A 57 -4.23 2.21 19.28
N ARG A 58 -4.29 1.32 18.28
CA ARG A 58 -3.09 0.67 17.74
C ARG A 58 -2.10 1.78 17.39
N GLU A 59 -0.92 1.70 17.97
CA GLU A 59 0.19 2.62 17.71
C GLU A 59 0.35 2.78 16.21
N LEU A 60 0.34 4.02 15.73
CA LEU A 60 0.66 4.35 14.35
C LEU A 60 2.12 3.97 14.14
N GLU A 61 2.37 2.74 13.68
CA GLU A 61 3.67 2.32 13.20
C GLU A 61 4.09 3.36 12.17
N THR A 62 5.11 4.14 12.51
CA THR A 62 5.72 5.14 11.64
C THR A 62 5.96 4.51 10.28
N PHE A 63 5.27 5.01 9.26
CA PHE A 63 5.38 4.54 7.89
C PHE A 63 6.79 4.84 7.38
N ILE A 64 7.70 3.87 7.52
CA ILE A 64 9.03 3.98 6.94
C ILE A 64 8.83 3.94 5.43
N PRO A 65 9.21 4.98 4.67
CA PRO A 65 9.10 4.94 3.23
C PRO A 65 10.02 3.83 2.73
N VAL A 66 9.43 2.74 2.25
CA VAL A 66 10.21 1.66 1.66
C VAL A 66 10.57 2.06 0.24
N THR A 67 11.84 2.37 0.03
CA THR A 67 12.39 2.61 -1.30
C THR A 67 12.81 1.29 -1.91
N PRO A 68 12.29 0.90 -3.08
CA PRO A 68 12.76 -0.29 -3.77
C PRO A 68 14.20 -0.09 -4.25
N THR A 69 15.01 -1.14 -4.14
CA THR A 69 16.32 -1.21 -4.79
C THR A 69 16.13 -1.68 -6.22
N VAL A 70 16.77 -1.01 -7.18
CA VAL A 70 16.59 -1.27 -8.60
C VAL A 70 17.93 -1.50 -9.27
N PHE A 71 18.03 -2.61 -9.99
CA PHE A 71 19.18 -2.98 -10.80
C PHE A 71 18.78 -2.89 -12.27
N ILE A 72 19.54 -2.12 -13.05
CA ILE A 72 19.45 -2.11 -14.51
C ILE A 72 20.77 -2.65 -15.03
N TYR A 73 20.71 -3.73 -15.80
CA TYR A 73 21.92 -4.43 -16.22
C TYR A 73 21.81 -5.02 -17.62
N ASN A 74 22.95 -5.24 -18.23
CA ASN A 74 23.10 -6.00 -19.47
C ASN A 74 24.41 -6.80 -19.42
N LYS A 75 24.93 -7.25 -20.56
CA LYS A 75 26.19 -8.02 -20.60
C LYS A 75 27.42 -7.22 -20.18
N ASP A 76 27.38 -5.90 -20.30
CA ASP A 76 28.55 -5.04 -20.19
C ASP A 76 28.53 -4.18 -18.92
N SER A 77 27.37 -4.01 -18.29
CA SER A 77 27.19 -3.10 -17.15
C SER A 77 26.07 -3.51 -16.22
N VAL A 78 26.18 -3.07 -14.97
CA VAL A 78 25.13 -3.10 -13.94
C VAL A 78 25.11 -1.75 -13.24
N VAL A 79 23.90 -1.22 -13.02
CA VAL A 79 23.65 0.02 -12.29
C VAL A 79 22.63 -0.26 -11.19
N GLU A 80 23.02 -0.03 -9.95
CA GLU A 80 22.13 -0.06 -8.79
C GLU A 80 21.65 1.36 -8.45
N ASN A 81 20.36 1.52 -8.25
CA ASN A 81 19.72 2.78 -7.86
C ASN A 81 18.65 2.54 -6.80
N SER A 82 18.32 3.58 -6.05
CA SER A 82 17.12 3.64 -5.19
C SER A 82 16.21 4.76 -5.68
N TYR A 83 14.91 4.50 -5.76
CA TYR A 83 13.91 5.47 -6.22
C TYR A 83 12.90 5.77 -5.12
N ALA A 84 12.51 7.04 -4.99
CA ALA A 84 11.49 7.46 -4.03
C ALA A 84 10.07 7.03 -4.46
N SER A 85 9.86 6.84 -5.77
CA SER A 85 8.61 6.39 -6.35
C SER A 85 8.86 5.37 -7.47
N ILE A 86 7.94 4.42 -7.61
CA ILE A 86 7.95 3.44 -8.69
C ILE A 86 7.80 4.09 -10.07
N GLU A 87 7.12 5.23 -10.11
CA GLU A 87 6.93 6.01 -11.33
C GLU A 87 8.23 6.64 -11.84
N ASP A 88 9.22 6.87 -10.96
CA ASP A 88 10.52 7.45 -11.32
C ASP A 88 11.49 6.42 -11.94
N ILE A 89 11.15 5.12 -11.88
CA ILE A 89 11.97 4.06 -12.47
C ILE A 89 11.92 4.20 -14.01
N PRO A 90 13.09 4.40 -14.66
CA PRO A 90 13.15 4.63 -16.08
C PRO A 90 12.73 3.39 -16.88
N ALA A 91 12.33 3.62 -18.13
CA ALA A 91 12.21 2.51 -19.08
C ALA A 91 13.61 1.96 -19.41
N ILE A 92 13.69 0.65 -19.58
CA ILE A 92 14.91 -0.04 -20.02
C ILE A 92 15.00 -0.09 -21.55
N LYS A 93 16.22 -0.17 -22.05
CA LYS A 93 16.50 -0.46 -23.47
C LYS A 93 16.26 -1.94 -23.78
N ASN A 94 16.18 -2.28 -25.06
CA ASN A 94 15.87 -3.64 -25.51
C ASN A 94 16.90 -4.70 -25.07
N ASP A 95 18.15 -4.31 -24.85
CA ASP A 95 19.26 -5.18 -24.43
C ASP A 95 19.49 -5.19 -22.91
N GLU A 96 18.68 -4.42 -22.17
CA GLU A 96 18.77 -4.30 -20.72
C GLU A 96 17.72 -5.19 -20.02
N CYS A 97 18.04 -5.56 -18.79
CA CYS A 97 17.17 -6.20 -17.83
C CYS A 97 16.92 -5.24 -16.66
N LEU A 98 15.71 -5.28 -16.11
CA LEU A 98 15.29 -4.53 -14.94
C LEU A 98 14.98 -5.50 -13.81
N TRP A 99 15.69 -5.39 -12.69
CA TRP A 99 15.32 -6.08 -11.46
C TRP A 99 14.95 -5.08 -10.38
N ILE A 100 13.73 -5.19 -9.85
CA ILE A 100 13.22 -4.37 -8.76
C ILE A 100 13.09 -5.26 -7.52
N ASP A 101 13.88 -4.97 -6.49
CA ASP A 101 13.83 -5.64 -5.20
C ASP A 101 13.00 -4.83 -4.21
N VAL A 102 11.82 -5.36 -3.89
CA VAL A 102 10.81 -4.72 -3.06
C VAL A 102 10.79 -5.39 -1.69
N ILE A 103 10.99 -4.59 -0.65
CA ILE A 103 10.89 -5.03 0.74
C ILE A 103 9.58 -4.47 1.34
N GLY A 104 8.93 -5.22 2.22
CA GLY A 104 7.75 -4.73 2.94
C GLY A 104 6.46 -4.82 2.13
N VAL A 105 5.99 -6.04 1.86
CA VAL A 105 4.70 -6.32 1.18
C VAL A 105 3.46 -5.80 1.89
N GLN A 106 3.57 -5.31 3.13
CA GLN A 106 2.49 -4.67 3.88
C GLN A 106 2.11 -3.29 3.31
N ASN A 107 2.97 -2.70 2.45
CA ASN A 107 2.75 -1.37 1.89
C ASN A 107 1.80 -1.41 0.69
N GLU A 108 0.50 -1.29 0.95
CA GLU A 108 -0.55 -1.31 -0.07
C GLU A 108 -0.39 -0.21 -1.14
N VAL A 109 0.12 0.97 -0.75
CA VAL A 109 0.34 2.09 -1.68
C VAL A 109 1.42 1.73 -2.69
N LEU A 110 2.54 1.18 -2.20
CA LEU A 110 3.64 0.72 -3.04
C LEU A 110 3.19 -0.40 -3.99
N LEU A 111 2.53 -1.43 -3.45
CA LEU A 111 2.02 -2.55 -4.26
C LEU A 111 1.02 -2.08 -5.32
N SER A 112 0.16 -1.11 -4.99
CA SER A 112 -0.78 -0.51 -5.94
C SER A 112 -0.07 0.25 -7.06
N SER A 113 0.98 1.01 -6.75
CA SER A 113 1.80 1.69 -7.75
C SER A 113 2.53 0.70 -8.67
N ILE A 114 3.11 -0.37 -8.11
CA ILE A 114 3.74 -1.45 -8.88
C ILE A 114 2.71 -2.12 -9.81
N SER A 115 1.54 -2.48 -9.27
CA SER A 115 0.45 -3.10 -10.05
C SER A 115 0.07 -2.25 -11.26
N ARG A 116 -0.16 -0.95 -11.06
CA ARG A 116 -0.51 -0.02 -12.12
C ARG A 116 0.61 0.14 -13.13
N ARG A 117 1.86 0.33 -12.67
CA ARG A 117 3.02 0.62 -13.54
C ARG A 117 3.42 -0.57 -14.42
N PHE A 118 3.39 -1.78 -13.86
CA PHE A 118 3.81 -3.00 -14.54
C PHE A 118 2.63 -3.86 -15.04
N LYS A 119 1.40 -3.34 -14.88
CA LYS A 119 0.15 -4.00 -15.29
C LYS A 119 -0.01 -5.40 -14.67
N ILE A 120 0.36 -5.54 -13.40
CA ILE A 120 0.24 -6.80 -12.64
C ILE A 120 -1.22 -7.00 -12.24
N HIS A 121 -1.75 -8.19 -12.51
CA HIS A 121 -3.15 -8.50 -12.20
C HIS A 121 -3.43 -8.37 -10.69
N PRO A 122 -4.57 -7.79 -10.26
CA PRO A 122 -4.89 -7.60 -8.84
C PRO A 122 -4.87 -8.87 -7.99
N LEU A 123 -5.19 -10.03 -8.58
CA LEU A 123 -5.10 -11.32 -7.86
C LEU A 123 -3.67 -11.68 -7.47
N VAL A 124 -2.69 -11.37 -8.33
CA VAL A 124 -1.26 -11.57 -8.02
C VAL A 124 -0.85 -10.68 -6.86
N ILE A 125 -1.28 -9.41 -6.85
CA ILE A 125 -1.02 -8.47 -5.75
C ILE A 125 -1.66 -8.94 -4.45
N ALA A 126 -2.90 -9.43 -4.51
CA ALA A 126 -3.58 -9.99 -3.36
C ALA A 126 -2.82 -11.19 -2.79
N ASP A 127 -2.28 -12.07 -3.64
CA ASP A 127 -1.46 -13.19 -3.20
C ASP A 127 -0.11 -12.75 -2.61
N ILE A 128 0.53 -11.71 -3.17
CA ILE A 128 1.76 -11.12 -2.63
C ILE A 128 1.54 -10.55 -1.23
N ALA A 129 0.43 -9.84 -1.02
CA ALA A 129 0.07 -9.21 0.25
C ALA A 129 -0.47 -10.21 1.29
N THR A 130 -0.86 -11.41 0.85
CA THR A 130 -1.39 -12.44 1.75
C THR A 130 -0.25 -13.16 2.43
N ASN A 131 -0.16 -12.99 3.75
CA ASN A 131 0.71 -13.79 4.59
C ASN A 131 0.29 -15.27 4.50
N ASP A 132 1.28 -16.17 4.49
CA ASP A 132 1.06 -17.62 4.47
C ASP A 132 0.41 -18.20 3.19
N GLN A 133 0.57 -17.53 2.04
CA GLN A 133 0.24 -18.17 0.76
C GLN A 133 1.10 -19.40 0.51
N ARG A 134 0.52 -20.44 -0.08
CA ARG A 134 1.27 -21.67 -0.42
C ARG A 134 2.25 -21.39 -1.55
N THR A 135 3.40 -22.07 -1.52
CA THR A 135 4.31 -22.08 -2.66
C THR A 135 3.59 -22.52 -3.92
N LYS A 136 3.71 -21.73 -4.97
CA LYS A 136 3.04 -21.96 -6.26
C LYS A 136 3.77 -21.26 -7.38
N LEU A 137 3.54 -21.75 -8.60
CA LEU A 137 3.93 -21.10 -9.85
C LEU A 137 2.67 -20.94 -10.71
N ASP A 138 2.32 -19.69 -10.99
CA ASP A 138 1.26 -19.34 -11.91
C ASP A 138 1.88 -18.83 -13.22
N VAL A 139 1.45 -19.41 -14.35
CA VAL A 139 1.92 -19.06 -15.69
C VAL A 139 0.82 -18.27 -16.39
N PHE A 140 1.13 -17.04 -16.79
CA PHE A 140 0.27 -16.17 -17.59
C PHE A 140 0.79 -16.12 -19.02
N GLU A 141 0.04 -15.48 -19.92
CA GLU A 141 0.43 -15.35 -21.34
C GLU A 141 1.75 -14.58 -21.51
N ASP A 142 1.97 -13.55 -20.69
CA ASP A 142 3.12 -12.63 -20.77
C ASP A 142 3.93 -12.54 -19.48
N ALA A 143 3.63 -13.38 -18.48
CA ALA A 143 4.29 -13.32 -17.18
C ALA A 143 4.36 -14.67 -16.45
N LEU A 144 5.31 -14.76 -15.53
CA LEU A 144 5.42 -15.84 -14.54
C LEU A 144 5.31 -15.23 -13.15
N PHE A 145 4.53 -15.87 -12.28
CA PHE A 145 4.42 -15.51 -10.87
C PHE A 145 4.76 -16.71 -9.99
N LEU A 146 5.76 -16.57 -9.13
CA LEU A 146 6.23 -17.62 -8.24
C LEU A 146 6.17 -17.12 -6.79
N ILE A 147 5.68 -17.95 -5.89
CA ILE A 147 5.78 -17.73 -4.44
C ILE A 147 6.60 -18.88 -3.88
N ILE A 148 7.63 -18.58 -3.08
CA ILE A 148 8.42 -19.56 -2.33
C ILE A 148 8.42 -19.24 -0.84
N LYS A 149 8.62 -20.27 -0.03
CA LYS A 149 8.82 -20.15 1.42
C LYS A 149 10.28 -20.40 1.74
N LEU A 150 10.92 -19.42 2.37
CA LEU A 150 12.26 -19.54 2.91
C LEU A 150 12.16 -19.89 4.39
N ILE A 151 12.91 -20.90 4.81
CA ILE A 151 13.00 -21.30 6.21
C ILE A 151 14.31 -20.73 6.76
N ASN A 152 14.19 -19.78 7.68
CA ASN A 152 15.32 -19.20 8.39
C ASN A 152 15.40 -19.81 9.80
N SER A 153 16.60 -20.26 10.18
CA SER A 153 16.85 -20.78 11.52
C SER A 153 17.89 -19.92 12.22
N ASN A 154 17.49 -19.27 13.31
CA ASN A 154 18.41 -18.60 14.18
C ASN A 154 18.97 -19.62 15.18
N ARG A 155 20.26 -19.94 15.03
CA ARG A 155 20.94 -20.96 15.86
C ARG A 155 21.06 -20.55 17.33
N ASP A 156 21.13 -19.25 17.61
CA ASP A 156 21.30 -18.71 18.96
C ASP A 156 19.97 -18.72 19.73
N THR A 157 18.85 -18.44 19.06
CA THR A 157 17.52 -18.42 19.69
C THR A 157 16.75 -19.73 19.53
N GLN A 158 17.26 -20.69 18.74
CA GLN A 158 16.56 -21.91 18.31
C GLN A 158 15.20 -21.64 17.66
N GLN A 159 14.98 -20.43 17.15
CA GLN A 159 13.75 -20.07 16.47
C GLN A 159 13.84 -20.41 14.99
N ILE A 160 12.73 -20.93 14.46
CA ILE A 160 12.51 -21.12 13.03
C ILE A 160 11.49 -20.09 12.61
N SER A 161 11.85 -19.24 11.65
CA SER A 161 10.91 -18.38 10.94
C SER A 161 10.73 -18.88 9.51
N ILE A 162 9.54 -18.65 8.98
CA ILE A 162 9.23 -18.88 7.59
C ILE A 162 8.92 -17.53 6.97
N GLU A 163 9.63 -17.19 5.91
CA GLU A 163 9.44 -15.95 5.16
C GLU A 163 8.94 -16.26 3.77
N GLN A 164 8.00 -15.46 3.28
CA GLN A 164 7.57 -15.51 1.89
C GLN A 164 8.44 -14.62 1.03
N ILE A 165 8.87 -15.17 -0.10
CA ILE A 165 9.45 -14.40 -1.20
C ILE A 165 8.60 -14.68 -2.43
N SER A 166 8.27 -13.64 -3.17
CA SER A 166 7.57 -13.81 -4.44
C SER A 166 8.29 -13.12 -5.57
N PHE A 167 8.12 -13.67 -6.77
CA PHE A 167 8.79 -13.26 -7.99
C PHE A 167 7.70 -13.03 -9.04
N TYR A 168 7.71 -11.86 -9.65
CA TYR A 168 6.94 -11.57 -10.85
C TYR A 168 7.90 -11.29 -11.98
N MET A 169 7.86 -12.10 -13.03
CA MET A 169 8.73 -12.00 -14.19
C MET A 169 7.89 -11.72 -15.43
N LYS A 170 8.26 -10.70 -16.20
CA LYS A 170 7.60 -10.32 -17.45
C LYS A 170 8.62 -9.71 -18.38
N GLU A 171 8.77 -10.27 -19.58
CA GLU A 171 9.79 -9.85 -20.55
C GLU A 171 11.20 -9.79 -19.89
N ASN A 172 11.89 -8.65 -19.96
CA ASN A 172 13.19 -8.42 -19.34
C ASN A 172 13.08 -7.82 -17.92
N ILE A 173 11.92 -7.95 -17.26
CA ILE A 173 11.64 -7.38 -15.95
C ILE A 173 11.46 -8.50 -14.93
N LEU A 174 12.18 -8.40 -13.83
CA LEU A 174 11.99 -9.18 -12.61
C LEU A 174 11.60 -8.24 -11.47
N ILE A 175 10.56 -8.58 -10.73
CA ILE A 175 10.19 -7.91 -9.49
C ILE A 175 10.17 -8.95 -8.38
N THR A 176 11.02 -8.76 -7.37
CA THR A 176 11.04 -9.58 -6.16
C THR A 176 10.33 -8.85 -5.04
N PHE A 177 9.52 -9.57 -4.27
CA PHE A 177 8.84 -9.03 -3.10
C PHE A 177 9.19 -9.85 -1.87
N GLN A 178 9.67 -9.17 -0.83
CA GLN A 178 10.07 -9.72 0.44
C GLN A 178 9.21 -9.15 1.56
N GLU A 179 8.83 -9.97 2.55
CA GLU A 179 8.10 -9.48 3.72
C GLU A 179 8.95 -8.52 4.57
N LYS A 180 10.23 -8.85 4.73
CA LYS A 180 11.22 -8.12 5.53
C LYS A 180 12.56 -8.11 4.79
N SER A 181 13.43 -7.18 5.15
CA SER A 181 14.79 -7.15 4.62
C SER A 181 15.53 -8.41 5.04
N SER A 182 16.18 -9.08 4.08
CA SER A 182 17.01 -10.25 4.33
C SER A 182 18.18 -10.29 3.34
N ASP A 183 19.27 -10.95 3.74
CA ASP A 183 20.53 -11.03 2.97
C ASP A 183 20.47 -12.09 1.84
N ILE A 184 19.28 -12.57 1.51
CA ILE A 184 19.03 -13.73 0.62
C ILE A 184 19.57 -13.51 -0.79
N PHE A 185 19.65 -12.25 -1.22
CA PHE A 185 20.05 -11.87 -2.56
C PHE A 185 21.46 -11.28 -2.62
N ASP A 186 22.16 -11.16 -1.49
CA ASP A 186 23.46 -10.48 -1.43
C ASP A 186 24.55 -11.17 -2.25
N SER A 187 24.45 -12.49 -2.45
CA SER A 187 25.37 -13.24 -3.31
C SER A 187 25.09 -13.11 -4.81
N ILE A 188 23.92 -12.57 -5.16
CA ILE A 188 23.44 -12.41 -6.54
C ILE A 188 23.60 -10.95 -7.01
N LYS A 189 23.44 -9.99 -6.09
CA LYS A 189 23.68 -8.56 -6.30
C LYS A 189 25.16 -8.29 -6.59
#